data_AF-A0A972Y507-F1
#
_entry.id   AF-A0A972Y507-F1
#
_cell.length_a   1.000
_cell.length_b   1.000
_cell.length_c   1.000
_cell.angle_alpha   90.00
_cell.angle_beta   90.00
_cell.angle_gamma   90.00
#
_symmetry.space_group_name_H-M   'P 1'
#
loop_
_entity.id
_entity.type
_entity.pdbx_description
1 polymer ?
#
loop_
_entity_poly.entity_id
_entity_poly.type
_entity_poly.pdbx_seq_one_letter_code
_entity_poly.pdbx_strand_id
1 'polypeptide(L)'
;MAIGNFTTASGLNATAMGYFSNASGDSSTAMGQSTTAGSLLSLAIGRYNNGGGDPSNWIDTDPLFEIGNGIDTANRSNAFTVLKNGTVLAPTMNLAEITDSKTLTNKEYVDYVEPEIVLNLESGYAHYGAAFGQATFYKDRGRVYVSGTISGNTLGVIAYLPPGYRPTKTEIFNMNVHENLVRIDIDPTGAIRLVTTPIFNWFSLSGISFRASN
;
A
#
# COMPACT_ATOMS: atom_id res chain seq x y z
N MET A 1 -22.04 32.41 -15.36
CA MET A 1 -23.33 31.83 -15.80
C MET A 1 -23.94 31.05 -14.65
N ALA A 2 -25.20 31.29 -14.30
CA ALA A 2 -25.90 30.57 -13.23
C ALA A 2 -27.15 29.87 -13.80
N ILE A 3 -27.29 28.56 -13.57
CA ILE A 3 -28.37 27.72 -14.11
C ILE A 3 -28.98 26.89 -12.97
N GLY A 4 -30.27 27.07 -12.69
CA GLY A 4 -30.96 26.36 -11.62
C GLY A 4 -31.36 27.28 -10.46
N ASN A 5 -31.71 26.71 -9.32
CA ASN A 5 -32.36 27.44 -8.23
C ASN A 5 -31.35 27.83 -7.12
N PHE A 6 -31.34 29.11 -6.74
CA PHE A 6 -30.39 29.69 -5.77
C PHE A 6 -28.91 29.46 -6.10
N THR A 7 -28.54 29.37 -7.38
CA THR A 7 -27.15 29.24 -7.79
C THR A 7 -26.50 30.62 -7.95
N THR A 8 -25.21 30.72 -7.62
CA THR A 8 -24.42 31.96 -7.72
C THR A 8 -23.16 31.69 -8.50
N ALA A 9 -22.90 32.47 -9.55
CA ALA A 9 -21.63 32.45 -10.29
C ALA A 9 -21.03 33.86 -10.26
N SER A 10 -20.14 34.10 -9.30
CA SER A 10 -19.56 35.43 -9.02
C SER A 10 -18.14 35.60 -9.56
N GLY A 11 -17.42 34.51 -9.83
CA GLY A 11 -16.09 34.57 -10.46
C GLY A 11 -16.16 34.98 -11.93
N LEU A 12 -15.10 35.59 -12.45
CA LEU A 12 -14.99 35.95 -13.86
C LEU A 12 -15.07 34.69 -14.72
N ASN A 13 -15.97 34.64 -15.71
CA ASN A 13 -16.23 33.45 -16.54
C ASN A 13 -16.67 32.18 -15.77
N ALA A 14 -17.07 32.30 -14.51
CA ALA A 14 -17.48 31.15 -13.71
C ALA A 14 -18.84 30.58 -14.15
N THR A 15 -19.09 29.30 -13.89
CA THR A 15 -20.37 28.63 -14.15
C THR A 15 -20.88 27.91 -12.91
N ALA A 16 -22.10 28.21 -12.46
CA ALA A 16 -22.78 27.50 -11.39
C ALA A 16 -24.05 26.83 -11.89
N MET A 17 -24.27 25.56 -11.55
CA MET A 17 -25.41 24.76 -11.99
C MET A 17 -26.01 23.92 -10.84
N GLY A 18 -27.35 23.83 -10.79
CA GLY A 18 -28.07 22.94 -9.86
C GLY A 18 -28.89 23.67 -8.79
N TYR A 19 -28.72 23.28 -7.52
CA TYR A 19 -29.44 23.86 -6.37
C TYR A 19 -28.43 24.38 -5.33
N PHE A 20 -28.45 25.68 -5.03
CA PHE A 20 -27.54 26.30 -4.05
C PHE A 20 -26.03 26.18 -4.37
N SER A 21 -25.65 25.94 -5.63
CA SER A 21 -24.24 25.88 -6.02
C SER A 21 -23.62 27.28 -6.14
N ASN A 22 -22.36 27.42 -5.71
CA ASN A 22 -21.60 28.68 -5.75
C ASN A 22 -20.28 28.51 -6.51
N ALA A 23 -20.11 29.18 -7.65
CA ALA A 23 -18.86 29.25 -8.39
C ALA A 23 -18.25 30.65 -8.22
N SER A 24 -17.33 30.77 -7.26
CA SER A 24 -16.73 32.05 -6.87
C SER A 24 -15.30 32.25 -7.34
N GLY A 25 -14.60 31.19 -7.75
CA GLY A 25 -13.29 31.30 -8.40
C GLY A 25 -13.40 31.73 -9.86
N ASP A 26 -12.40 32.45 -10.36
CA ASP A 26 -12.32 32.84 -11.76
C ASP A 26 -12.20 31.59 -12.64
N SER A 27 -13.01 31.54 -13.69
CA SER A 27 -13.17 30.40 -14.62
C SER A 27 -13.52 29.07 -13.94
N SER A 28 -14.07 29.11 -12.73
CA SER A 28 -14.48 27.92 -11.98
C SER A 28 -15.84 27.38 -12.44
N THR A 29 -16.11 26.10 -12.15
CA THR A 29 -17.40 25.46 -12.38
C THR A 29 -17.89 24.72 -11.13
N ALA A 30 -19.08 25.07 -10.63
CA ALA A 30 -19.74 24.36 -9.52
C ALA A 30 -21.05 23.72 -10.01
N MET A 31 -21.22 22.40 -9.85
CA MET A 31 -22.40 21.68 -10.34
C MET A 31 -22.94 20.67 -9.32
N GLY A 32 -24.21 20.79 -8.93
CA GLY A 32 -24.86 19.83 -8.03
C GLY A 32 -25.72 20.48 -6.96
N GLN A 33 -25.64 19.99 -5.72
CA GLN A 33 -26.38 20.50 -4.57
C GLN A 33 -25.44 21.12 -3.54
N SER A 34 -25.56 22.43 -3.31
CA SER A 34 -24.75 23.16 -2.31
C SER A 34 -23.24 23.00 -2.49
N THR A 35 -22.78 22.83 -3.73
CA THR A 35 -21.36 22.71 -4.09
C THR A 35 -20.72 24.08 -4.26
N THR A 36 -19.47 24.25 -3.82
CA THR A 36 -18.70 25.49 -3.93
C THR A 36 -17.41 25.26 -4.72
N ALA A 37 -17.25 25.90 -5.88
CA ALA A 37 -15.98 25.98 -6.61
C ALA A 37 -15.34 27.34 -6.30
N GLY A 38 -14.53 27.39 -5.25
CA GLY A 38 -14.00 28.65 -4.68
C GLY A 38 -12.68 29.11 -5.29
N SER A 39 -11.94 28.17 -5.89
CA SER A 39 -10.57 28.34 -6.34
C SER A 39 -10.50 28.66 -7.85
N LEU A 40 -9.50 29.44 -8.27
CA LEU A 40 -9.17 29.72 -9.67
C LEU A 40 -9.15 28.42 -10.49
N LEU A 41 -9.87 28.40 -11.62
CA LEU A 41 -9.96 27.28 -12.57
C LEU A 41 -10.47 25.94 -11.99
N SER A 42 -11.08 25.96 -10.80
CA SER A 42 -11.53 24.74 -10.13
C SER A 42 -12.85 24.18 -10.67
N LEU A 43 -13.03 22.87 -10.57
CA LEU A 43 -14.29 22.16 -10.83
C LEU A 43 -14.78 21.48 -9.54
N ALA A 44 -15.99 21.78 -9.10
CA ALA A 44 -16.64 21.11 -7.97
C ALA A 44 -17.96 20.47 -8.40
N ILE A 45 -18.15 19.17 -8.12
CA ILE A 45 -19.37 18.43 -8.42
C ILE A 45 -19.93 17.68 -7.20
N GLY A 46 -21.17 17.19 -7.27
CA GLY A 46 -21.77 16.33 -6.24
C GLY A 46 -22.66 17.08 -5.25
N ARG A 47 -22.52 16.80 -3.94
CA ARG A 47 -23.27 17.50 -2.89
C ARG A 47 -22.40 17.91 -1.71
N TYR A 48 -22.61 19.13 -1.20
CA TYR A 48 -21.98 19.64 0.02
C TYR A 48 -20.46 19.37 0.12
N ASN A 49 -19.70 19.69 -0.95
CA ASN A 49 -18.24 19.64 -0.90
C ASN A 49 -17.68 20.68 0.10
N ASN A 50 -16.42 20.52 0.49
CA ASN A 50 -15.73 21.46 1.35
C ASN A 50 -15.54 22.82 0.66
N GLY A 51 -15.02 22.81 -0.59
CA GLY A 51 -14.76 24.03 -1.36
C GLY A 51 -13.59 24.85 -0.80
N GLY A 52 -13.48 26.10 -1.25
CA GLY A 52 -12.46 27.06 -0.81
C GLY A 52 -11.37 27.30 -1.85
N GLY A 53 -10.23 27.83 -1.39
CA GLY A 53 -9.08 28.24 -2.19
C GLY A 53 -9.09 29.71 -2.62
N ASP A 54 -8.03 30.14 -3.28
CA ASP A 54 -7.89 31.50 -3.79
C ASP A 54 -8.67 31.65 -5.11
N PRO A 55 -9.58 32.64 -5.21
CA PRO A 55 -10.44 32.78 -6.38
C PRO A 55 -9.71 33.26 -7.64
N SER A 56 -8.56 33.92 -7.53
CA SER A 56 -7.90 34.60 -8.66
C SER A 56 -6.44 34.19 -8.88
N ASN A 57 -5.81 33.52 -7.92
CA ASN A 57 -4.41 33.10 -7.99
C ASN A 57 -4.24 31.57 -8.07
N TRP A 58 -3.16 31.14 -8.73
CA TRP A 58 -2.75 29.75 -8.72
C TRP A 58 -1.96 29.46 -7.44
N ILE A 59 -2.61 28.82 -6.46
CA ILE A 59 -1.97 28.35 -5.22
C ILE A 59 -1.93 26.83 -5.24
N ASP A 60 -0.74 26.25 -5.23
CA ASP A 60 -0.50 24.82 -5.41
C ASP A 60 -1.30 23.89 -4.47
N THR A 61 -1.64 24.36 -3.28
CA THR A 61 -2.42 23.63 -2.28
C THR A 61 -3.94 23.79 -2.41
N ASP A 62 -4.42 24.62 -3.34
CA ASP A 62 -5.85 24.81 -3.55
C ASP A 62 -6.48 23.64 -4.32
N PRO A 63 -7.79 23.42 -4.16
CA PRO A 63 -8.52 22.48 -5.00
C PRO A 63 -8.51 22.89 -6.48
N LEU A 64 -8.22 21.92 -7.34
CA LEU A 64 -8.42 21.98 -8.79
C LEU A 64 -9.67 21.19 -9.19
N PHE A 65 -9.93 20.05 -8.53
CA PHE A 65 -11.12 19.24 -8.76
C PHE A 65 -11.64 18.62 -7.46
N GLU A 66 -12.94 18.72 -7.21
CA GLU A 66 -13.59 18.15 -6.02
C GLU A 66 -14.89 17.42 -6.36
N ILE A 67 -15.11 16.27 -5.72
CA ILE A 67 -16.40 15.57 -5.70
C ILE A 67 -16.93 15.57 -4.27
N GLY A 68 -17.97 16.36 -4.01
CA GLY A 68 -18.64 16.44 -2.71
C GLY A 68 -19.55 15.26 -2.44
N ASN A 69 -19.50 14.72 -1.22
CA ASN A 69 -20.43 13.71 -0.70
C ASN A 69 -20.98 14.06 0.69
N GLY A 70 -20.93 15.34 1.06
CA GLY A 70 -21.40 15.81 2.36
C GLY A 70 -22.90 15.62 2.56
N ILE A 71 -23.30 15.58 3.83
CA ILE A 71 -24.69 15.30 4.22
C ILE A 71 -25.51 16.60 4.18
N ASP A 72 -24.97 17.68 4.70
CA ASP A 72 -25.66 18.98 4.79
C ASP A 72 -24.64 20.12 4.91
N THR A 73 -25.10 21.35 5.16
CA THR A 73 -24.24 22.54 5.25
C THR A 73 -23.30 22.53 6.45
N ALA A 74 -23.61 21.78 7.51
CA ALA A 74 -22.76 21.62 8.69
C ALA A 74 -21.79 20.43 8.54
N ASN A 75 -22.17 19.43 7.75
CA ASN A 75 -21.43 18.19 7.53
C ASN A 75 -20.96 18.09 6.08
N ARG A 76 -20.11 19.03 5.66
CA ARG A 76 -19.48 19.04 4.34
C ARG A 76 -18.35 18.01 4.27
N SER A 77 -18.21 17.36 3.13
CA SER A 77 -17.12 16.43 2.88
C SER A 77 -16.87 16.22 1.39
N ASN A 78 -15.65 15.85 1.05
CA ASN A 78 -15.26 15.44 -0.29
C ASN A 78 -15.02 13.93 -0.32
N ALA A 79 -15.58 13.26 -1.33
CA ALA A 79 -15.24 11.89 -1.69
C ALA A 79 -13.92 11.81 -2.47
N PHE A 80 -13.51 12.91 -3.10
CA PHE A 80 -12.29 12.97 -3.91
C PHE A 80 -11.87 14.43 -4.11
N THR A 81 -10.58 14.71 -3.97
CA THR A 81 -10.01 16.04 -4.20
C THR A 81 -8.70 15.90 -4.98
N VAL A 82 -8.49 16.74 -5.99
CA VAL A 82 -7.21 16.96 -6.66
C VAL A 82 -6.77 18.39 -6.40
N LEU A 83 -5.56 18.57 -5.89
CA LEU A 83 -4.96 19.89 -5.68
C LEU A 83 -4.24 20.37 -6.94
N LYS A 84 -4.01 21.69 -7.04
CA LYS A 84 -3.31 22.31 -8.17
C LYS A 84 -1.90 21.76 -8.40
N ASN A 85 -1.21 21.29 -7.36
CA ASN A 85 0.10 20.62 -7.46
C ASN A 85 0.05 19.14 -7.90
N GLY A 86 -1.13 18.59 -8.21
CA GLY A 86 -1.32 17.20 -8.63
C GLY A 86 -1.48 16.20 -7.48
N THR A 87 -1.46 16.64 -6.22
CA THR A 87 -1.78 15.77 -5.07
C THR A 87 -3.23 15.34 -5.14
N VAL A 88 -3.48 14.03 -5.04
CA VAL A 88 -4.82 13.45 -4.99
C VAL A 88 -5.14 13.02 -3.57
N LEU A 89 -6.23 13.53 -3.01
CA LEU A 89 -6.76 13.16 -1.70
C LEU A 89 -8.05 12.35 -1.90
N ALA A 90 -8.02 11.09 -1.51
CA ALA A 90 -9.17 10.20 -1.45
C ALA A 90 -9.38 9.74 0.00
N PRO A 91 -10.58 9.23 0.37
CA PRO A 91 -10.82 8.63 1.68
C PRO A 91 -9.75 7.58 1.98
N THR A 92 -9.25 7.59 3.22
CA THR A 92 -8.35 6.54 3.70
C THR A 92 -9.09 5.22 3.65
N MET A 93 -8.67 4.32 2.75
CA MET A 93 -9.13 2.94 2.75
C MET A 93 -8.21 2.12 3.64
N ASN A 94 -8.79 1.38 4.58
CA ASN A 94 -8.02 0.34 5.28
C ASN A 94 -7.72 -0.80 4.31
N LEU A 95 -6.60 -1.50 4.51
CA LEU A 95 -6.23 -2.64 3.66
C LEU A 95 -7.31 -3.74 3.64
N ALA A 96 -8.08 -3.87 4.72
CA ALA A 96 -9.21 -4.80 4.82
C ALA A 96 -10.41 -4.42 3.95
N GLU A 97 -10.52 -3.17 3.49
CA GLU A 97 -11.63 -2.65 2.68
C GLU A 97 -11.37 -2.79 1.18
N ILE A 98 -10.12 -3.12 0.80
CA ILE A 98 -9.70 -3.40 -0.58
C ILE A 98 -10.08 -4.84 -0.94
N THR A 99 -11.36 -5.05 -1.26
CA THR A 99 -11.93 -6.39 -1.49
C THR A 99 -12.18 -6.73 -2.97
N ASP A 100 -12.06 -5.75 -3.88
CA ASP A 100 -12.26 -5.93 -5.33
C ASP A 100 -11.23 -5.14 -6.14
N SER A 101 -10.98 -5.58 -7.37
CA SER A 101 -10.02 -5.07 -8.37
C SER A 101 -10.30 -3.62 -8.83
N LYS A 102 -11.35 -3.00 -8.30
CA LYS A 102 -11.80 -1.63 -8.62
C LYS A 102 -11.24 -0.57 -7.68
N THR A 103 -10.34 -0.95 -6.77
CA THR A 103 -9.67 -0.03 -5.86
C THR A 103 -8.55 0.71 -6.59
N LEU A 104 -8.55 2.04 -6.47
CA LEU A 104 -7.44 2.88 -6.94
C LEU A 104 -6.23 2.65 -6.03
N THR A 105 -5.32 1.79 -6.46
CA THR A 105 -3.99 1.65 -5.84
C THR A 105 -2.97 2.36 -6.73
N ASN A 106 -2.03 3.10 -6.13
CA ASN A 106 -0.91 3.67 -6.87
C ASN A 106 0.06 2.56 -7.28
N LYS A 107 0.71 2.70 -8.45
CA LYS A 107 1.67 1.71 -8.98
C LYS A 107 2.80 1.39 -7.99
N GLU A 108 3.20 2.37 -7.17
CA GLU A 108 4.19 2.22 -6.10
C GLU A 108 3.78 1.18 -5.03
N TYR A 109 2.48 1.01 -4.76
CA TYR A 109 1.99 -0.03 -3.85
C TYR A 109 1.92 -1.41 -4.49
N VAL A 110 1.72 -1.48 -5.82
CA VAL A 110 1.66 -2.75 -6.57
C VAL A 110 3.04 -3.36 -6.79
N ASP A 111 4.09 -2.53 -6.86
CA ASP A 111 5.48 -2.94 -7.09
C ASP A 111 6.35 -2.99 -5.81
N TYR A 112 5.75 -2.77 -4.64
CA TYR A 112 6.47 -2.81 -3.38
C TYR A 112 6.92 -4.23 -3.02
N VAL A 113 8.23 -4.41 -2.91
CA VAL A 113 8.88 -5.59 -2.34
C VAL A 113 9.46 -5.17 -0.99
N GLU A 114 9.13 -5.89 0.08
CA GLU A 114 9.73 -5.62 1.38
C GLU A 114 11.25 -5.81 1.32
N PRO A 115 12.05 -4.99 2.01
CA PRO A 115 13.50 -5.14 2.01
C PRO A 115 13.91 -6.51 2.57
N GLU A 116 15.06 -7.00 2.15
CA GLU A 116 15.66 -8.20 2.73
C GLU A 116 16.04 -7.98 4.19
N ILE A 117 15.57 -8.87 5.06
CA ILE A 117 15.83 -8.87 6.50
C ILE A 117 16.78 -10.04 6.80
N VAL A 118 17.85 -9.77 7.55
CA VAL A 118 18.80 -10.81 7.98
C VAL A 118 18.11 -11.78 8.94
N LEU A 119 18.27 -13.07 8.69
CA LEU A 119 17.69 -14.14 9.49
C LEU A 119 18.47 -14.30 10.81
N ASN A 120 17.80 -14.13 11.95
CA ASN A 120 18.42 -14.40 13.25
C ASN A 120 18.55 -15.91 13.47
N LEU A 121 19.79 -16.41 13.43
CA LEU A 121 20.09 -17.83 13.55
C LEU A 121 20.21 -18.26 15.02
N GLU A 122 19.69 -19.44 15.33
CA GLU A 122 19.80 -20.10 16.63
C GLU A 122 21.22 -20.62 16.89
N SER A 123 21.51 -20.92 18.15
CA SER A 123 22.80 -21.48 18.57
C SER A 123 23.13 -22.78 17.82
N GLY A 124 24.35 -22.88 17.30
CA GLY A 124 24.80 -24.00 16.45
C GLY A 124 24.67 -23.73 14.95
N TYR A 125 24.12 -22.57 14.57
CA TYR A 125 24.10 -22.08 13.19
C TYR A 125 24.82 -20.75 13.05
N ALA A 126 25.41 -20.53 11.88
CA ALA A 126 26.02 -19.25 11.51
C ALA A 126 25.79 -18.95 10.03
N HIS A 127 25.77 -17.68 9.67
CA HIS A 127 25.82 -17.27 8.27
C HIS A 127 27.13 -17.77 7.67
N TYR A 128 27.07 -18.46 6.53
CA TYR A 128 28.27 -19.01 5.92
C TYR A 128 29.26 -17.90 5.52
N GLY A 129 28.74 -16.76 5.06
CA GLY A 129 29.55 -15.60 4.68
C GLY A 129 30.29 -15.81 3.36
N ALA A 130 31.30 -14.96 3.11
CA ALA A 130 32.04 -14.89 1.84
C ALA A 130 31.14 -14.57 0.62
N ALA A 131 31.34 -15.25 -0.52
CA ALA A 131 30.64 -14.98 -1.77
C ALA A 131 29.12 -15.26 -1.72
N PHE A 132 28.61 -15.88 -0.65
CA PHE A 132 27.22 -16.31 -0.50
C PHE A 132 26.38 -15.38 0.39
N GLY A 133 27.00 -14.37 1.02
CA GLY A 133 26.31 -13.38 1.85
C GLY A 133 25.74 -13.94 3.16
N GLN A 134 24.81 -13.18 3.74
CA GLN A 134 24.04 -13.59 4.91
C GLN A 134 22.75 -14.29 4.48
N ALA A 135 22.20 -15.11 5.37
CA ALA A 135 20.87 -15.66 5.17
C ALA A 135 19.83 -14.58 5.46
N THR A 136 18.91 -14.37 4.52
CA THR A 136 17.89 -13.32 4.56
C THR A 136 16.51 -13.88 4.26
N PHE A 137 15.50 -13.11 4.60
CA PHE A 137 14.13 -13.33 4.15
C PHE A 137 13.47 -12.01 3.77
N TYR A 138 12.51 -12.08 2.86
CA TYR A 138 11.65 -10.95 2.52
C TYR A 138 10.28 -11.45 2.08
N LYS A 139 9.34 -10.54 1.91
CA LYS A 139 8.00 -10.84 1.41
C LYS A 139 7.68 -9.97 0.21
N ASP A 140 7.17 -10.61 -0.84
CA ASP A 140 6.64 -9.96 -2.03
C ASP A 140 5.22 -10.49 -2.26
N ARG A 141 4.24 -9.59 -2.27
CA ARG A 141 2.82 -9.88 -2.55
C ARG A 141 2.29 -11.11 -1.79
N GLY A 142 2.59 -11.19 -0.50
CA GLY A 142 2.14 -12.25 0.40
C GLY A 142 2.89 -13.59 0.29
N ARG A 143 3.93 -13.68 -0.55
CA ARG A 143 4.86 -14.82 -0.60
C ARG A 143 6.16 -14.45 0.10
N VAL A 144 6.56 -15.28 1.04
CA VAL A 144 7.84 -15.18 1.75
C VAL A 144 8.88 -15.92 0.95
N TYR A 145 10.06 -15.33 0.84
CA TYR A 145 11.25 -15.92 0.27
C TYR A 145 12.32 -15.98 1.36
N VAL A 146 12.96 -17.12 1.51
CA VAL A 146 14.14 -17.28 2.37
C VAL A 146 15.32 -17.63 1.48
N SER A 147 16.47 -17.01 1.74
CA SER A 147 17.67 -17.13 0.91
C SER A 147 18.94 -17.11 1.74
N GLY A 148 20.04 -17.54 1.12
CA GLY A 148 21.40 -17.51 1.67
C GLY A 148 21.88 -18.88 2.11
N THR A 149 23.20 -18.95 2.36
CA THR A 149 23.88 -20.18 2.80
C THR A 149 24.23 -20.06 4.28
N ILE A 150 24.00 -21.14 5.03
CA ILE A 150 24.35 -21.21 6.46
C ILE A 150 25.27 -22.39 6.72
N SER A 151 26.04 -22.29 7.81
CA SER A 151 26.78 -23.40 8.40
C SER A 151 26.12 -23.89 9.67
N GLY A 152 26.16 -25.19 9.92
CA GLY A 152 25.58 -25.85 11.07
C GLY A 152 25.03 -27.23 10.70
N ASN A 153 24.96 -28.13 11.69
CA ASN A 153 24.50 -29.51 11.50
C ASN A 153 23.64 -30.04 12.66
N THR A 154 23.29 -29.17 13.62
CA THR A 154 22.47 -29.53 14.79
C THR A 154 21.01 -29.66 14.39
N LEU A 155 20.45 -30.88 14.39
CA LEU A 155 19.03 -31.09 14.13
C LEU A 155 18.15 -30.22 15.03
N GLY A 156 17.05 -29.71 14.49
CA GLY A 156 16.13 -28.83 15.21
C GLY A 156 16.02 -27.46 14.57
N VAL A 157 15.76 -26.44 15.39
CA VAL A 157 15.44 -25.09 14.91
C VAL A 157 16.69 -24.35 14.45
N ILE A 158 16.63 -23.84 13.22
CA ILE A 158 17.63 -22.97 12.59
C ILE A 158 17.36 -21.51 12.96
N ALA A 159 16.11 -21.08 12.85
CA ALA A 159 15.66 -19.71 13.06
C ALA A 159 14.13 -19.65 13.20
N TYR A 160 13.62 -18.47 13.58
CA TYR A 160 12.19 -18.16 13.59
C TYR A 160 11.85 -17.00 12.66
N LEU A 161 10.78 -17.17 11.90
CA LEU A 161 10.15 -16.09 11.15
C LEU A 161 9.15 -15.32 12.05
N PRO A 162 9.15 -13.98 11.99
CA PRO A 162 8.22 -13.18 12.77
C PRO A 162 6.76 -13.34 12.26
N PRO A 163 5.75 -13.00 13.08
CA PRO A 163 4.36 -12.92 12.62
C PRO A 163 4.24 -12.10 11.32
N GLY A 164 3.39 -12.53 10.40
CA GLY A 164 3.27 -11.94 9.06
C GLY A 164 4.23 -12.51 7.99
N TYR A 165 5.15 -13.41 8.38
CA TYR A 165 6.04 -14.16 7.48
C TYR A 165 5.94 -15.68 7.66
N ARG A 166 4.95 -16.16 8.40
CA ARG A 166 4.80 -17.60 8.74
C ARG A 166 3.86 -18.29 7.76
N PRO A 167 4.03 -19.57 7.43
CA PRO A 167 3.06 -20.30 6.62
C PRO A 167 1.79 -20.63 7.41
N THR A 168 0.69 -20.97 6.74
CA THR A 168 -0.56 -21.42 7.40
C THR A 168 -0.56 -22.91 7.77
N LYS A 169 0.37 -23.67 7.20
CA LYS A 169 0.58 -25.10 7.44
C LYS A 169 2.08 -25.40 7.38
N THR A 170 2.51 -26.58 7.81
CA THR A 170 3.90 -26.98 7.64
C THR A 170 4.22 -27.17 6.16
N GLU A 171 5.25 -26.45 5.69
CA GLU A 171 5.81 -26.59 4.35
C GLU A 171 7.15 -27.33 4.43
N ILE A 172 7.40 -28.23 3.48
CA ILE A 172 8.57 -29.11 3.46
C ILE A 172 9.40 -28.81 2.21
N PHE A 173 10.71 -28.62 2.38
CA PHE A 173 11.63 -28.23 1.33
C PHE A 173 12.84 -29.18 1.26
N ASN A 174 13.29 -29.48 0.04
CA ASN A 174 14.54 -30.20 -0.22
C ASN A 174 15.62 -29.19 -0.60
N MET A 175 16.59 -28.99 0.29
CA MET A 175 17.61 -27.96 0.20
C MET A 175 18.97 -28.53 -0.18
N ASN A 176 19.74 -27.77 -0.96
CA ASN A 176 21.02 -28.22 -1.45
C ASN A 176 22.08 -28.24 -0.34
N VAL A 177 22.82 -29.36 -0.27
CA VAL A 177 24.07 -29.52 0.47
C VAL A 177 25.05 -30.28 -0.43
N HIS A 178 25.86 -29.55 -1.20
CA HIS A 178 26.77 -30.16 -2.19
C HIS A 178 25.96 -30.99 -3.24
N GLU A 179 26.35 -32.20 -3.68
CA GLU A 179 25.50 -33.03 -4.57
C GLU A 179 24.34 -33.74 -3.83
N ASN A 180 24.10 -33.39 -2.56
CA ASN A 180 23.09 -34.03 -1.71
C ASN A 180 21.99 -33.03 -1.31
N LEU A 181 20.99 -33.56 -0.59
CA LEU A 181 19.85 -32.79 -0.10
C LEU A 181 19.71 -32.89 1.42
N VAL A 182 19.16 -31.84 2.03
CA VAL A 182 18.61 -31.87 3.39
C VAL A 182 17.14 -31.47 3.37
N ARG A 183 16.36 -32.06 4.28
CA ARG A 183 14.97 -31.69 4.50
C ARG A 183 14.89 -30.53 5.49
N ILE A 184 14.22 -29.46 5.08
CA ILE A 184 13.84 -28.34 5.93
C ILE A 184 12.31 -28.28 6.05
N ASP A 185 11.81 -28.18 7.27
CA ASP A 185 10.39 -27.98 7.56
C ASP A 185 10.18 -26.56 8.12
N ILE A 186 9.18 -25.85 7.63
CA ILE A 186 8.76 -24.55 8.20
C ILE A 186 7.31 -24.68 8.64
N ASP A 187 7.06 -24.52 9.94
CA ASP A 187 5.72 -24.70 10.51
C ASP A 187 5.00 -23.36 10.79
N PRO A 188 3.70 -23.39 11.16
CA PRO A 188 2.92 -22.17 11.45
C PRO A 188 3.43 -21.34 12.63
N THR A 189 4.30 -21.87 13.49
CA THR A 189 4.95 -21.08 14.56
C THR A 189 6.06 -20.18 14.00
N GLY A 190 6.45 -20.38 12.74
CA GLY A 190 7.53 -19.66 12.06
C GLY A 190 8.89 -20.34 12.21
N ALA A 191 8.97 -21.47 12.92
CA ALA A 191 10.22 -22.18 13.13
C ALA A 191 10.68 -22.88 11.84
N ILE A 192 11.88 -22.52 11.38
CA ILE A 192 12.60 -23.18 10.29
C ILE A 192 13.42 -24.31 10.91
N ARG A 193 13.17 -25.56 10.54
CA ARG A 193 13.82 -26.72 11.16
C ARG A 193 14.60 -27.57 10.19
N LEU A 194 15.81 -27.94 10.59
CA LEU A 194 16.59 -29.00 9.99
C LEU A 194 16.09 -30.36 10.49
N VAL A 195 15.60 -31.19 9.57
CA VAL A 195 15.00 -32.49 9.89
C VAL A 195 15.91 -33.66 9.49
N THR A 196 16.84 -33.44 8.56
CA THR A 196 17.80 -34.46 8.12
C THR A 196 19.22 -33.96 8.34
N THR A 197 20.07 -34.80 8.93
CA THR A 197 21.46 -34.44 9.23
C THR A 197 22.22 -34.19 7.92
N PRO A 198 22.80 -32.99 7.72
CA PRO A 198 23.58 -32.70 6.53
C PRO A 198 24.90 -33.46 6.59
N ILE A 199 25.38 -33.93 5.44
CA ILE A 199 26.66 -34.62 5.30
C ILE A 199 27.86 -33.65 5.36
N PHE A 200 27.62 -32.36 5.13
CA PHE A 200 28.58 -31.29 5.30
C PHE A 200 28.05 -30.29 6.32
N ASN A 201 28.94 -29.51 6.94
CA ASN A 201 28.53 -28.50 7.92
C ASN A 201 27.95 -27.22 7.29
N TRP A 202 27.36 -27.31 6.10
CA TRP A 202 26.74 -26.19 5.39
C TRP A 202 25.59 -26.66 4.51
N PHE A 203 24.63 -25.78 4.25
CA PHE A 203 23.54 -25.99 3.28
C PHE A 203 22.91 -24.65 2.87
N SER A 204 22.26 -24.63 1.71
CA SER A 204 21.57 -23.45 1.16
C SER A 204 20.11 -23.40 1.61
N LEU A 205 19.63 -22.22 2.01
CA LEU A 205 18.21 -21.93 2.20
C LEU A 205 17.57 -21.28 0.96
N SER A 206 18.37 -20.88 -0.04
CA SER A 206 17.89 -20.26 -1.27
C SER A 206 16.95 -21.18 -2.04
N GLY A 207 15.82 -20.61 -2.46
CA GLY A 207 14.75 -21.30 -3.18
C GLY A 207 13.54 -21.66 -2.30
N ILE A 208 13.65 -21.50 -0.98
CA ILE A 208 12.49 -21.60 -0.09
C ILE A 208 11.53 -20.45 -0.38
N SER A 209 10.29 -20.78 -0.75
CA SER A 209 9.21 -19.80 -0.79
C SER A 209 7.85 -20.42 -0.46
N PHE A 210 7.01 -19.66 0.23
CA PHE A 210 5.67 -20.10 0.61
C PHE A 210 4.74 -18.90 0.83
N ARG A 211 3.42 -19.14 0.86
CA ARG A 211 2.45 -18.08 1.16
C ARG A 211 2.44 -17.80 2.66
N ALA A 212 2.59 -16.53 3.04
CA ALA A 212 2.39 -16.10 4.42
C ALA A 212 0.93 -16.32 4.86
N SER A 213 0.71 -16.57 6.13
CA SER A 213 -0.58 -16.39 6.78
C SER A 213 -0.97 -14.93 6.69
N ASN A 214 -2.19 -14.67 6.21
CA ASN A 214 -2.81 -13.34 6.25
C ASN A 214 -2.92 -12.83 7.69
#